data_AF-A0A9C8NSE5-F1
#
_entry.id   AF-A0A9C8NSE5-F1
#
_cell.length_a   1.000
_cell.length_b   1.000
_cell.length_c   1.000
_cell.angle_alpha   90.00
_cell.angle_beta   90.00
_cell.angle_gamma   90.00
#
_symmetry.space_group_name_H-M   'P 1'
#
loop_
_entity.id
_entity.type
_entity.pdbx_description
1 polymer ?
#
loop_
_entity_poly.entity_id
_entity_poly.type
_entity_poly.pdbx_seq_one_letter_code
_entity_poly.pdbx_strand_id
1 'polypeptide(L)'
;MTDPKNDTPEKPKIIVDDDWKAQAQAEKEKLTEQQAEDAQADAPAGGSAGEGRQVPGASFEVLVSSLVTQAMFALGAIEDPTSKKRYLDLDLAKHHIDMLAVLDEKTKGNLTDDETKLLNQALYESRMHYVQVANAVANQVMGTPPADAGGPAEPAPDAQA
;
A
#
# COMPACT_ATOMS: atom_id res chain seq x y z
N MET A 1 54.74 -49.38 -12.26
CA MET A 1 53.48 -49.59 -13.00
C MET A 1 52.50 -50.18 -12.00
N THR A 2 51.41 -49.44 -11.74
CA THR A 2 50.13 -49.86 -11.14
C THR A 2 50.08 -50.39 -9.69
N ASP A 3 49.47 -49.58 -8.81
CA ASP A 3 48.37 -50.06 -7.94
C ASP A 3 47.17 -50.50 -8.81
N PRO A 4 46.31 -51.44 -8.35
CA PRO A 4 45.03 -50.99 -7.79
C PRO A 4 44.34 -51.91 -6.73
N LYS A 5 43.64 -51.25 -5.78
CA LYS A 5 42.25 -51.47 -5.27
C LYS A 5 41.88 -52.79 -4.53
N ASN A 6 41.47 -52.70 -3.24
CA ASN A 6 40.08 -52.53 -2.70
C ASN A 6 39.46 -53.92 -2.40
N ASP A 7 38.87 -54.30 -1.26
CA ASP A 7 37.82 -53.69 -0.42
C ASP A 7 37.76 -54.35 0.99
N THR A 8 37.49 -53.54 2.01
CA THR A 8 37.20 -53.85 3.44
C THR A 8 35.74 -54.37 3.62
N PRO A 9 35.23 -54.85 4.80
CA PRO A 9 35.00 -53.98 5.97
C PRO A 9 35.02 -54.64 7.38
N GLU A 10 35.78 -54.05 8.31
CA GLU A 10 35.45 -54.11 9.75
C GLU A 10 34.39 -53.03 10.07
N LYS A 11 33.38 -53.40 10.87
CA LYS A 11 32.25 -52.52 11.24
C LYS A 11 32.64 -51.55 12.37
N PRO A 12 32.43 -50.23 12.23
CA PRO A 12 32.45 -49.31 13.37
C PRO A 12 31.06 -49.13 13.99
N LYS A 13 31.07 -49.04 15.33
CA LYS A 13 29.92 -48.78 16.23
C LYS A 13 29.26 -47.43 15.94
N ILE A 14 27.94 -47.49 15.79
CA ILE A 14 27.02 -46.35 15.78
C ILE A 14 26.95 -45.79 17.21
N ILE A 15 27.38 -44.55 17.39
CA ILE A 15 27.02 -43.68 18.53
C ILE A 15 26.25 -42.54 17.89
N VAL A 16 24.93 -42.57 18.02
CA VAL A 16 24.02 -41.49 17.60
C VAL A 16 23.22 -41.11 18.83
N ASP A 17 22.84 -39.84 18.89
CA ASP A 17 21.79 -39.22 19.72
C ASP A 17 22.23 -38.61 21.05
N ASP A 18 22.65 -37.34 21.02
CA ASP A 18 22.23 -36.33 22.01
C ASP A 18 22.40 -34.89 21.48
N ASP A 19 23.37 -34.62 20.59
CA ASP A 19 23.62 -33.26 20.08
C ASP A 19 22.60 -32.72 19.05
N TRP A 20 21.89 -33.59 18.31
CA TRP A 20 20.96 -33.11 17.28
C TRP A 20 19.58 -32.70 17.83
N LYS A 21 19.15 -33.29 18.96
CA LYS A 21 17.88 -32.95 19.62
C LYS A 21 17.91 -31.56 20.25
N ALA A 22 19.07 -31.17 20.78
CA ALA A 22 19.28 -29.84 21.35
C ALA A 22 19.21 -28.74 20.28
N GLN A 23 19.75 -29.00 19.07
CA GLN A 23 19.63 -28.06 17.94
C GLN A 23 18.19 -27.94 17.42
N ALA A 24 17.46 -29.06 17.33
CA ALA A 24 16.07 -29.03 16.87
C ALA A 24 15.13 -28.27 17.82
N GLN A 25 15.38 -28.29 19.13
CA GLN A 25 14.61 -27.49 20.10
C GLN A 25 15.03 -26.02 20.07
N ALA A 26 16.32 -25.72 20.00
CA ALA A 26 16.81 -24.34 19.95
C ALA A 26 16.38 -23.61 18.67
N GLU A 27 16.23 -24.29 17.53
CA GLU A 27 15.69 -23.68 16.31
C GLU A 27 14.18 -23.48 16.39
N LYS A 28 13.45 -24.42 17.00
CA LYS A 28 12.00 -24.35 17.13
C LYS A 28 11.56 -23.25 18.10
N GLU A 29 12.31 -23.06 19.18
CA GLU A 29 12.04 -22.02 20.18
C GLU A 29 12.33 -20.61 19.61
N LYS A 30 13.43 -20.45 18.86
CA LYS A 30 13.73 -19.21 18.14
C LYS A 30 12.68 -18.87 17.08
N LEU A 31 12.13 -19.87 16.39
CA LEU A 31 11.07 -19.64 15.41
C LEU A 31 9.76 -19.20 16.07
N THR A 32 9.46 -19.73 17.26
CA THR A 32 8.29 -19.31 18.04
C THR A 32 8.46 -17.95 18.69
N GLU A 33 9.68 -17.59 19.12
CA GLU A 33 9.98 -16.25 19.65
C GLU A 33 9.91 -15.20 18.53
N GLN A 34 10.45 -15.49 17.34
CA GLN A 34 10.34 -14.60 16.17
C GLN A 34 8.87 -14.43 15.73
N GLN A 35 8.08 -15.52 15.71
CA GLN A 35 6.65 -15.44 15.39
C GLN A 35 5.83 -14.71 16.47
N ALA A 36 6.27 -14.74 17.74
CA ALA A 36 5.64 -13.98 18.82
C ALA A 36 5.99 -12.48 18.77
N GLU A 37 7.21 -12.14 18.34
CA GLU A 37 7.62 -10.75 18.08
C GLU A 37 6.86 -10.15 16.87
N ASP A 38 6.70 -10.91 15.78
CA ASP A 38 5.90 -10.48 14.62
C ASP A 38 4.39 -10.33 14.95
N ALA A 39 3.86 -11.14 15.87
CA ALA A 39 2.46 -11.04 16.31
C ALA A 39 2.18 -9.85 17.24
N GLN A 40 3.22 -9.18 17.78
CA GLN A 40 3.07 -8.05 18.70
C GLN A 40 3.15 -6.68 17.99
N ALA A 41 3.35 -6.65 16.66
CA ALA A 41 3.38 -5.44 15.85
C ALA A 41 2.00 -4.94 15.36
N ASP A 42 0.92 -5.67 15.64
CA ASP A 42 -0.44 -5.34 15.21
C ASP A 42 -1.22 -4.60 16.33
N ALA A 43 -0.87 -3.33 16.58
CA ALA A 43 -1.68 -2.34 17.32
C ALA A 43 -1.23 -0.89 17.03
N PRO A 44 -2.13 0.12 17.12
CA PRO A 44 -2.14 1.23 16.15
C PRO A 44 -1.23 2.42 16.47
N ALA A 45 -0.68 2.97 15.38
CA ALA A 45 -0.38 4.38 15.10
C ALA A 45 -0.03 5.31 16.28
N GLY A 46 1.27 5.42 16.57
CA GLY A 46 1.87 6.53 17.29
C GLY A 46 3.15 6.96 16.55
N GLY A 47 3.19 8.21 16.07
CA GLY A 47 4.26 8.70 15.21
C GLY A 47 5.64 8.72 15.88
N SER A 48 6.65 8.29 15.11
CA SER A 48 8.06 8.64 15.32
C SER A 48 8.74 8.72 13.96
N ALA A 49 9.09 9.94 13.57
CA ALA A 49 9.92 10.20 12.40
C ALA A 49 11.36 9.85 12.77
N GLY A 50 11.77 8.59 12.55
CA GLY A 50 13.17 8.23 12.75
C GLY A 50 13.51 6.77 13.04
N GLU A 51 12.73 5.78 12.58
CA GLU A 51 13.11 4.37 12.64
C GLU A 51 12.86 3.73 11.27
N GLY A 52 13.76 2.82 10.85
CA GLY A 52 13.87 2.33 9.47
C GLY A 52 12.51 2.04 8.85
N ARG A 53 12.28 2.55 7.63
CA ARG A 53 11.01 2.44 6.88
C ARG A 53 10.62 0.96 6.77
N GLN A 54 9.85 0.45 7.73
CA GLN A 54 9.32 -0.91 7.71
C GLN A 54 8.23 -0.91 6.65
N VAL A 55 8.58 -1.40 5.46
CA VAL A 55 7.62 -1.58 4.37
C VAL A 55 6.75 -2.78 4.77
N PRO A 56 5.42 -2.63 4.82
CA PRO A 56 4.53 -3.75 5.11
C PRO A 56 4.84 -4.94 4.19
N GLY A 57 4.69 -6.16 4.69
CA GLY A 57 4.81 -7.37 3.87
C GLY A 57 3.91 -7.30 2.64
N ALA A 58 4.41 -7.73 1.49
CA ALA A 58 3.63 -7.70 0.26
C ALA A 58 2.48 -8.74 0.31
N SER A 59 1.24 -8.28 0.16
CA SER A 59 0.05 -9.12 0.08
C SER A 59 -0.98 -8.54 -0.89
N PHE A 60 -2.01 -9.32 -1.25
CA PHE A 60 -3.10 -8.84 -2.10
C PHE A 60 -3.88 -7.72 -1.41
N GLU A 61 -4.12 -7.84 -0.11
CA GLU A 61 -4.81 -6.83 0.70
C GLU A 61 -4.03 -5.52 0.76
N VAL A 62 -2.71 -5.59 0.92
CA VAL A 62 -1.83 -4.42 0.91
C VAL A 62 -1.84 -3.75 -0.47
N LEU A 63 -1.84 -4.54 -1.56
CA LEU A 63 -1.95 -4.00 -2.92
C LEU A 63 -3.28 -3.25 -3.12
N VAL A 64 -4.41 -3.88 -2.79
CA VAL A 64 -5.75 -3.26 -2.90
C VAL A 64 -5.82 -1.98 -2.06
N SER A 65 -5.38 -2.05 -0.81
CA SER A 65 -5.37 -0.90 0.11
C SER A 65 -4.49 0.24 -0.39
N SER A 66 -3.35 -0.07 -1.02
CA SER A 66 -2.46 0.94 -1.60
C SER A 66 -3.12 1.69 -2.76
N LEU A 67 -3.83 0.98 -3.64
CA LEU A 67 -4.57 1.58 -4.76
C LEU A 67 -5.75 2.42 -4.28
N VAL A 68 -6.48 1.95 -3.26
CA VAL A 68 -7.55 2.74 -2.62
C VAL A 68 -6.98 4.02 -2.02
N THR A 69 -5.86 3.92 -1.29
CA THR A 69 -5.20 5.10 -0.69
C THR A 69 -4.78 6.11 -1.76
N GLN A 70 -4.21 5.65 -2.87
CA GLN A 70 -3.84 6.51 -3.99
C GLN A 70 -5.06 7.19 -4.63
N ALA A 71 -6.16 6.46 -4.82
CA ALA A 71 -7.41 7.03 -5.30
C ALA A 71 -7.95 8.11 -4.34
N MET A 72 -7.97 7.83 -3.04
CA MET A 72 -8.44 8.78 -2.02
C MET A 72 -7.55 10.02 -1.90
N PHE A 73 -6.24 9.84 -2.03
CA PHE A 73 -5.29 10.96 -2.08
C PHE A 73 -5.57 11.86 -3.29
N ALA A 74 -5.76 11.27 -4.47
CA ALA A 74 -6.10 12.01 -5.68
C ALA A 74 -7.50 12.66 -5.62
N LEU A 75 -8.43 12.13 -4.82
CA LEU A 75 -9.72 12.77 -4.54
C LEU A 75 -9.65 13.91 -3.52
N GLY A 76 -8.46 14.21 -2.99
CA GLY A 76 -8.26 15.23 -1.97
C GLY A 76 -8.85 14.85 -0.60
N ALA A 77 -9.13 13.57 -0.36
CA ALA A 77 -9.61 13.08 0.93
C ALA A 77 -8.47 13.02 1.97
N ILE A 78 -7.22 12.99 1.51
CA ILE A 78 -6.02 12.92 2.34
C ILE A 78 -5.24 14.23 2.18
N GLU A 79 -4.85 14.84 3.29
CA GLU A 79 -4.00 16.03 3.30
C GLU A 79 -2.53 15.64 3.14
N ASP A 80 -1.82 16.38 2.29
CA ASP A 80 -0.38 16.22 2.19
C ASP A 80 0.29 16.63 3.52
N PRO A 81 1.09 15.76 4.15
CA PRO A 81 1.63 16.01 5.48
C PRO A 81 2.62 17.18 5.52
N THR A 82 3.27 17.49 4.39
CA THR A 82 4.28 18.53 4.23
C THR A 82 3.65 19.87 3.84
N SER A 83 2.82 19.88 2.81
CA SER A 83 2.23 21.11 2.28
C SER A 83 0.94 21.53 2.98
N LYS A 84 0.30 20.63 3.74
CA LYS A 84 -1.02 20.82 4.37
C LYS A 84 -2.13 21.17 3.36
N LYS A 85 -1.91 20.86 2.08
CA LYS A 85 -2.88 21.07 1.01
C LYS A 85 -3.51 19.74 0.61
N ARG A 86 -4.75 19.82 0.15
CA ARG A 86 -5.45 18.71 -0.49
C ARG A 86 -5.20 18.80 -1.99
N TYR A 87 -4.70 17.71 -2.56
CA TYR A 87 -4.52 17.57 -4.00
C TYR A 87 -5.78 16.94 -4.58
N LEU A 88 -6.40 17.60 -5.56
CA LEU A 88 -7.60 17.08 -6.24
C LEU A 88 -7.31 16.92 -7.73
N ASP A 89 -7.35 15.67 -8.18
CA ASP A 89 -7.13 15.23 -9.54
C ASP A 89 -8.06 14.06 -9.85
N LEU A 90 -9.17 14.35 -10.51
CA LEU A 90 -10.18 13.36 -10.85
C LEU A 90 -9.66 12.34 -11.87
N ASP A 91 -8.79 12.74 -12.78
CA ASP A 91 -8.27 11.81 -13.80
C ASP A 91 -7.32 10.78 -13.15
N LEU A 92 -6.46 11.24 -12.24
CA LEU A 92 -5.59 10.35 -11.46
C LEU A 92 -6.39 9.44 -10.53
N ALA A 93 -7.40 9.97 -9.83
CA ALA A 93 -8.29 9.16 -9.00
C ALA A 93 -8.97 8.05 -9.80
N LYS A 94 -9.49 8.40 -10.99
CA LYS A 94 -10.11 7.44 -11.90
C LYS A 94 -9.14 6.37 -12.35
N HIS A 95 -7.90 6.74 -12.69
CA HIS A 95 -6.86 5.78 -13.08
C HIS A 95 -6.64 4.70 -12.01
N HIS A 96 -6.55 5.07 -10.74
CA HIS A 96 -6.38 4.10 -9.65
C HIS A 96 -7.62 3.21 -9.45
N ILE A 97 -8.83 3.76 -9.62
CA ILE A 97 -10.08 2.98 -9.59
C ILE A 97 -10.14 1.99 -10.76
N ASP A 98 -9.70 2.41 -11.94
CA ASP A 98 -9.64 1.55 -13.12
C ASP A 98 -8.59 0.43 -12.92
N MET A 99 -7.49 0.69 -12.22
CA MET A 99 -6.53 -0.37 -11.83
C MET A 99 -7.16 -1.40 -10.89
N LEU A 100 -7.99 -0.99 -9.92
CA LEU A 100 -8.77 -1.93 -9.11
C LEU A 100 -9.73 -2.76 -9.96
N ALA A 101 -10.34 -2.16 -11.00
CA ALA A 101 -11.24 -2.87 -11.91
C ALA A 101 -10.48 -3.88 -12.79
N VAL A 102 -9.29 -3.52 -13.25
CA VAL A 102 -8.40 -4.44 -13.97
C VAL A 102 -8.00 -5.62 -13.06
N LEU A 103 -7.70 -5.37 -11.78
CA LEU A 103 -7.45 -6.46 -10.83
C LEU A 103 -8.67 -7.37 -10.73
N ASP A 104 -9.88 -6.84 -10.54
CA ASP A 104 -11.10 -7.66 -10.47
C ASP A 104 -11.26 -8.54 -11.70
N GLU A 105 -11.08 -7.99 -12.90
CA GLU A 105 -11.19 -8.75 -14.14
C GLU A 105 -10.11 -9.82 -14.31
N LYS A 106 -8.87 -9.52 -13.92
CA LYS A 106 -7.71 -10.39 -14.15
C LYS A 106 -7.54 -11.46 -13.08
N THR A 107 -8.12 -11.31 -11.90
CA THR A 107 -7.99 -12.28 -10.80
C THR A 107 -9.23 -13.16 -10.60
N LYS A 108 -10.25 -13.08 -11.48
CA LYS A 108 -11.46 -13.92 -11.39
C LYS A 108 -11.12 -15.41 -11.32
N GLY A 109 -11.69 -16.08 -10.33
CA GLY A 109 -11.47 -17.51 -10.09
C GLY A 109 -10.15 -17.84 -9.38
N ASN A 110 -9.32 -16.84 -9.05
CA ASN A 110 -8.06 -17.01 -8.32
C ASN A 110 -8.08 -16.33 -6.94
N LEU A 111 -9.17 -15.66 -6.57
CA LEU A 111 -9.35 -15.02 -5.27
C LEU A 111 -10.06 -15.96 -4.30
N THR A 112 -9.69 -15.87 -3.04
CA THR A 112 -10.49 -16.38 -1.92
C THR A 112 -11.79 -15.57 -1.76
N ASP A 113 -12.74 -16.09 -0.99
CA ASP A 113 -14.00 -15.39 -0.72
C ASP A 113 -13.77 -14.04 -0.03
N ASP A 114 -12.77 -13.95 0.85
CA ASP A 114 -12.48 -12.73 1.59
C ASP A 114 -11.74 -11.70 0.73
N GLU A 115 -10.78 -12.12 -0.10
CA GLU A 115 -10.17 -11.23 -1.11
C GLU A 115 -11.20 -10.71 -2.12
N THR A 116 -12.15 -11.55 -2.51
CA THR A 116 -13.25 -11.17 -3.41
C THR A 116 -14.13 -10.11 -2.75
N LYS A 117 -14.52 -10.28 -1.49
CA LYS A 117 -15.29 -9.27 -0.75
C LYS A 117 -14.51 -7.97 -0.60
N LEU A 118 -13.24 -8.06 -0.22
CA LEU A 118 -12.35 -6.92 -0.05
C LEU A 118 -12.28 -6.07 -1.32
N LEU A 119 -11.98 -6.71 -2.46
CA LEU A 119 -11.85 -6.01 -3.73
C LEU A 119 -13.17 -5.38 -4.19
N ASN A 120 -14.28 -6.11 -4.05
CA ASN A 120 -15.61 -5.59 -4.40
C ASN A 120 -15.99 -4.38 -3.55
N GLN A 121 -15.74 -4.44 -2.24
CA GLN A 121 -15.99 -3.33 -1.34
C GLN A 121 -15.11 -2.13 -1.68
N ALA A 122 -13.81 -2.35 -1.88
CA ALA A 122 -12.86 -1.31 -2.29
C ALA A 122 -13.29 -0.61 -3.59
N LEU A 123 -13.73 -1.37 -4.60
CA LEU A 123 -14.25 -0.84 -5.86
C LEU A 123 -15.52 -0.02 -5.67
N TYR A 124 -16.46 -0.53 -4.89
CA TYR A 124 -17.72 0.16 -4.61
C TYR A 124 -17.50 1.50 -3.91
N GLU A 125 -16.75 1.48 -2.80
CA GLU A 125 -16.47 2.67 -2.00
C GLU A 125 -15.71 3.71 -2.81
N SER A 126 -14.64 3.31 -3.50
CA SER A 126 -13.83 4.24 -4.30
C SER A 126 -14.63 4.89 -5.42
N ARG A 127 -15.50 4.14 -6.12
CA ARG A 127 -16.40 4.69 -7.14
C ARG A 127 -17.43 5.65 -6.54
N MET A 128 -17.97 5.31 -5.37
CA MET A 128 -18.96 6.15 -4.71
C MET A 128 -18.34 7.49 -4.29
N HIS A 129 -17.15 7.46 -3.69
CA HIS A 129 -16.40 8.67 -3.35
C HIS A 129 -16.07 9.51 -4.60
N TYR A 130 -15.63 8.87 -5.68
CA TYR A 130 -15.37 9.54 -6.94
C TYR A 130 -16.59 10.31 -7.45
N VAL A 131 -17.75 9.66 -7.51
CA VAL A 131 -19.00 10.29 -7.99
C VAL A 131 -19.41 11.45 -7.09
N GLN A 132 -19.30 11.31 -5.76
CA GLN A 132 -19.61 12.39 -4.83
C GLN A 132 -18.73 13.62 -5.07
N VAL A 133 -17.42 13.43 -5.18
CA VAL A 133 -16.47 14.53 -5.40
C VAL A 133 -16.65 15.14 -6.80
N ALA A 134 -16.78 14.31 -7.85
CA ALA A 134 -16.99 14.78 -9.21
C ALA A 134 -18.27 15.64 -9.32
N ASN A 135 -19.36 15.21 -8.68
CA ASN A 135 -20.60 15.98 -8.64
C ASN A 135 -20.44 17.29 -7.85
N ALA A 136 -19.72 17.28 -6.73
CA ALA A 136 -19.46 18.48 -5.94
C ALA A 136 -18.64 19.51 -6.74
N VAL A 137 -17.60 19.06 -7.47
CA VAL A 137 -16.80 19.92 -8.35
C VAL A 137 -17.66 20.49 -9.47
N ALA A 138 -18.44 19.66 -10.16
CA ALA A 138 -19.33 20.11 -11.24
C ALA A 138 -20.32 21.18 -10.75
N ASN A 139 -20.90 21.00 -9.56
CA ASN A 139 -21.82 21.96 -8.95
C ASN A 139 -21.12 23.28 -8.54
N GLN A 140 -19.87 23.23 -8.08
CA GLN A 140 -19.10 24.44 -7.75
C GLN A 140 -18.73 25.25 -8.99
N VAL A 141 -18.32 24.58 -10.07
CA VAL A 141 -17.96 25.24 -11.35
C VAL A 141 -19.16 25.96 -11.97
N MET A 142 -20.37 25.38 -11.86
CA MET A 142 -21.61 26.00 -12.34
C MET A 142 -22.14 27.11 -11.41
N GLY A 143 -21.64 27.22 -10.17
CA GLY A 143 -22.06 28.23 -9.19
C GLY A 143 -21.24 29.53 -9.20
N THR A 144 -20.10 29.57 -9.91
CA THR A 144 -19.30 30.79 -10.08
C THR A 144 -19.86 31.65 -11.22
N PRO A 145 -20.42 32.85 -10.95
CA PRO A 145 -20.77 33.78 -12.02
C PRO A 145 -19.50 34.21 -12.77
N PRO A 146 -19.59 34.45 -14.10
CA PRO A 146 -18.43 34.89 -14.87
C PRO A 146 -17.94 36.23 -14.33
N ALA A 147 -16.71 36.25 -13.82
CA ALA A 147 -16.00 37.47 -13.48
C ALA A 147 -15.50 38.14 -14.76
N ASP A 148 -16.42 38.64 -15.60
CA ASP A 148 -16.10 39.64 -16.60
C ASP A 148 -17.33 40.49 -16.92
N ALA A 149 -17.44 41.61 -16.20
CA ALA A 149 -18.25 42.75 -16.60
C ALA A 149 -17.61 44.03 -16.05
N GLY A 150 -16.63 44.56 -16.81
CA GLY A 150 -16.61 45.98 -17.15
C GLY A 150 -15.97 46.98 -16.18
N GLY A 151 -14.81 47.49 -16.58
CA GLY A 151 -14.36 48.83 -16.23
C GLY A 151 -12.89 49.07 -16.59
N PRO A 152 -12.55 49.83 -17.66
CA PRO A 152 -11.18 50.27 -17.86
C PRO A 152 -10.85 51.29 -16.78
N ALA A 153 -9.89 50.97 -15.91
CA ALA A 153 -9.33 51.95 -14.99
C ALA A 153 -8.52 52.97 -15.79
N GLU A 154 -9.13 54.15 -15.92
CA GLU A 154 -8.56 55.41 -16.38
C GLU A 154 -7.20 55.69 -15.67
N PRO A 155 -6.13 56.05 -16.40
CA PRO A 155 -4.86 56.37 -15.77
C PRO A 155 -4.91 57.77 -15.13
N ALA A 156 -4.58 57.85 -13.85
CA ALA A 156 -4.42 59.12 -13.13
C ALA A 156 -3.33 59.99 -13.77
N PRO A 157 -3.48 61.33 -13.80
CA PRO A 157 -2.51 62.21 -14.43
C PRO A 157 -1.26 62.40 -13.56
N ASP A 158 -0.11 62.40 -14.22
CA ASP A 158 1.17 62.89 -13.71
C ASP A 158 1.03 64.28 -13.07
N ALA A 159 1.51 64.41 -11.84
CA ALA A 159 1.79 65.70 -11.22
C ALA A 159 3.30 65.80 -10.93
N GLN A 160 4.03 66.38 -11.90
CA GLN A 160 5.31 67.02 -11.65
C GLN A 160 5.05 68.47 -11.19
N ALA A 161 5.65 68.86 -10.06
CA ALA A 161 6.33 70.14 -9.80
C ALA A 161 6.74 70.25 -8.33
#